data_AF-A0A6B9FBM4-F1
#
_entry.id   AF-A0A6B9FBM4-F1
#
_cell.length_a   1.000
_cell.length_b   1.000
_cell.length_c   1.000
_cell.angle_alpha   90.00
_cell.angle_beta   90.00
_cell.angle_gamma   90.00
#
_symmetry.space_group_name_H-M   'P 1'
#
loop_
_entity.id
_entity.type
_entity.pdbx_description
1 polymer ?
#
loop_
_entity_poly.entity_id
_entity_poly.type
_entity_poly.pdbx_seq_one_letter_code
_entity_poly.pdbx_strand_id
1 'polypeptide(L)'
;MPQRKSPARRSADPGPVVGKPIARVGLPTRLAAIQDRYRRALTEALDRPHGEQGDLTRAALATLLAEKAALGVRDGEEAAGASDPAD
;
A
#
# COMPACT_ATOMS: atom_id res chain seq x y z
N MET A 1 48.26 -30.29 23.26
CA MET A 1 47.33 -30.41 22.11
C MET A 1 45.94 -29.94 22.55
N PRO A 2 45.51 -28.70 22.28
CA PRO A 2 44.17 -28.24 22.65
C PRO A 2 43.14 -28.54 21.56
N GLN A 3 42.03 -29.17 21.95
CA GLN A 3 40.92 -29.57 21.08
C GLN A 3 40.14 -28.36 20.55
N ARG A 4 39.92 -28.33 19.23
CA ARG A 4 39.07 -27.33 18.54
C ARG A 4 37.59 -27.69 18.75
N LYS A 5 36.83 -26.81 19.42
CA LYS A 5 35.36 -26.87 19.47
C LYS A 5 34.79 -26.37 18.14
N SER A 6 34.02 -27.19 17.45
CA SER A 6 33.27 -26.81 16.24
C SER A 6 32.13 -25.83 16.58
N PRO A 7 31.82 -24.83 15.72
CA PRO A 7 30.73 -23.91 15.99
C PRO A 7 29.39 -24.57 15.66
N ALA A 8 28.52 -24.69 16.65
CA ALA A 8 27.13 -25.10 16.47
C ALA A 8 26.42 -24.08 15.57
N ARG A 9 26.01 -24.50 14.37
CA ARG A 9 25.04 -23.79 13.53
C ARG A 9 23.74 -23.67 14.33
N ARG A 10 23.39 -22.45 14.73
CA ARG A 10 22.02 -22.16 15.19
C ARG A 10 21.13 -22.13 13.95
N SER A 11 20.34 -23.17 13.79
CA SER A 11 19.16 -23.15 12.94
C SER A 11 18.28 -22.01 13.45
N ALA A 12 18.17 -20.93 12.69
CA ALA A 12 17.15 -19.93 12.94
C ALA A 12 15.82 -20.53 12.47
N ASP A 13 15.09 -21.14 13.40
CA ASP A 13 13.67 -21.40 13.20
C ASP A 13 12.97 -20.04 13.06
N PRO A 14 12.34 -19.71 11.92
CA PRO A 14 11.41 -18.59 11.88
C PRO A 14 10.14 -19.07 12.61
N GLY A 15 10.14 -18.91 13.93
CA GLY A 15 8.92 -19.03 14.71
C GLY A 15 7.83 -18.11 14.12
N PRO A 16 6.54 -18.49 14.22
CA PRO A 16 5.46 -17.71 13.64
C PRO A 16 5.55 -16.30 14.21
N VAL A 17 5.67 -15.31 13.33
CA VAL A 17 5.71 -13.89 13.68
C VAL A 17 4.31 -13.54 14.19
N VAL A 18 4.04 -13.85 15.45
CA VAL A 18 2.81 -13.49 16.15
C VAL A 18 2.64 -11.99 16.00
N GLY A 19 1.49 -11.63 15.42
CA GLY A 19 1.16 -10.33 14.88
C GLY A 19 1.78 -9.17 15.65
N LYS A 20 2.77 -8.54 15.01
CA LYS A 20 3.09 -7.14 15.31
C LYS A 20 1.77 -6.39 15.25
N PRO A 21 1.34 -5.65 16.30
CA PRO A 21 0.15 -4.83 16.19
C PRO A 21 0.41 -3.93 15.00
N ILE A 22 -0.36 -4.12 13.92
CA ILE A 22 -0.27 -3.28 12.74
C ILE A 22 -0.50 -1.89 13.30
N ALA A 23 0.57 -1.08 13.36
CA ALA A 23 0.49 0.28 13.84
C ALA A 23 -0.72 0.89 13.15
N ARG A 24 -1.67 1.46 13.91
CA ARG A 24 -2.91 1.98 13.34
C ARG A 24 -2.53 3.03 12.30
N VAL A 25 -2.44 2.60 11.05
CA VAL A 25 -1.94 3.40 9.95
C VAL A 25 -2.90 4.56 9.82
N GLY A 26 -2.41 5.79 9.91
CA GLY A 26 -3.23 6.98 9.83
C GLY A 26 -3.97 7.04 8.50
N LEU A 27 -5.14 7.70 8.48
CA LEU A 27 -5.94 7.89 7.27
C LEU A 27 -5.09 8.42 6.08
N PRO A 28 -4.19 9.42 6.25
CA PRO A 28 -3.36 9.90 5.14
C PRO A 28 -2.46 8.81 4.54
N THR A 29 -1.85 7.97 5.38
CA THR A 29 -0.99 6.88 4.91
C THR A 29 -1.80 5.80 4.20
N ARG A 30 -3.04 5.53 4.64
CA ARG A 30 -3.94 4.61 3.93
C ARG A 30 -4.37 5.16 2.57
N LEU A 31 -4.70 6.45 2.49
CA LEU A 31 -5.04 7.13 1.23
C LEU A 31 -3.85 7.14 0.27
N ALA A 32 -2.65 7.45 0.75
CA ALA A 32 -1.44 7.40 -0.06
C ALA A 32 -1.19 5.98 -0.63
N ALA A 33 -1.42 4.94 0.17
CA ALA A 33 -1.28 3.56 -0.30
C ALA A 33 -2.31 3.17 -1.37
N ILE A 34 -3.56 3.65 -1.24
CA ILE A 34 -4.63 3.47 -2.24
C ILE A 34 -4.24 4.18 -3.55
N GLN A 35 -3.82 5.44 -3.45
CA GLN A 35 -3.39 6.23 -4.62
C GLN A 35 -2.16 5.61 -5.31
N ASP A 36 -1.22 5.04 -4.55
CA ASP A 36 -0.06 4.34 -5.10
C ASP A 36 -0.48 3.12 -5.93
N ARG A 37 -1.44 2.32 -5.42
CA ARG A 37 -1.99 1.18 -6.17
C ARG A 37 -2.67 1.62 -7.46
N TYR A 38 -3.49 2.66 -7.40
CA TYR A 38 -4.14 3.23 -8.58
C TYR A 38 -3.10 3.66 -9.64
N ARG A 39 -2.07 4.40 -9.23
CA ARG A 39 -0.99 4.86 -10.14
C ARG A 39 -0.23 3.70 -10.78
N ARG A 40 0.04 2.63 -10.01
CA ARG A 40 0.66 1.41 -10.55
C ARG A 40 -0.24 0.71 -11.57
N ALA A 41 -1.53 0.59 -11.28
CA ALA A 41 -2.49 0.00 -12.20
C ALA A 41 -2.60 0.79 -13.53
N LEU A 42 -2.55 2.13 -13.46
CA LEU A 42 -2.49 2.96 -14.67
C LEU A 42 -1.19 2.72 -15.45
N THR A 43 -0.06 2.57 -14.76
CA THR A 43 1.23 2.30 -15.41
C THR A 43 1.20 0.92 -16.10
N GLU A 44 0.68 -0.10 -15.42
CA GLU A 44 0.52 -1.44 -16.01
C GLU A 44 -0.43 -1.43 -17.21
N ALA A 45 -1.48 -0.61 -17.18
CA ALA A 45 -2.39 -0.46 -18.31
C ALA A 45 -1.65 0.06 -19.56
N LEU A 46 -0.66 0.94 -19.42
CA LEU A 46 0.10 1.46 -20.56
C LEU A 46 0.85 0.37 -21.34
N ASP A 47 1.20 -0.74 -20.68
CA ASP A 47 1.85 -1.89 -21.31
C ASP A 47 0.87 -2.78 -22.11
N ARG A 48 -0.43 -2.46 -22.10
CA ARG A 48 -1.49 -3.22 -22.76
C ARG A 48 -1.93 -2.58 -24.08
N PRO A 49 -2.56 -3.33 -24.99
CA PRO A 49 -3.15 -2.78 -26.20
C PRO A 49 -4.16 -1.67 -25.89
N HIS A 50 -4.26 -0.66 -26.76
CA HIS A 50 -5.15 0.51 -26.55
C HIS A 50 -6.61 0.16 -26.30
N GLY A 51 -7.12 -0.93 -26.89
CA GLY A 51 -8.50 -1.41 -26.62
C GLY A 51 -8.71 -1.84 -25.17
N GLU A 52 -7.69 -2.45 -24.55
CA GLU A 52 -7.74 -2.97 -23.18
C GLU A 52 -7.38 -1.89 -22.13
N GLN A 53 -6.60 -0.88 -22.53
CA GLN A 53 -6.23 0.24 -21.66
C GLN A 53 -7.44 0.94 -21.04
N GLY A 54 -8.49 1.17 -21.83
CA GLY A 54 -9.70 1.83 -21.36
C GLY A 54 -10.43 1.05 -20.28
N ASP A 55 -10.56 -0.28 -20.45
CA ASP A 55 -11.20 -1.16 -19.48
C ASP A 55 -10.41 -1.25 -18.19
N LEU A 56 -9.09 -1.40 -18.28
CA LEU A 56 -8.20 -1.45 -17.12
C LEU A 56 -8.20 -0.12 -16.35
N THR A 57 -8.21 1.01 -17.06
CA THR A 57 -8.29 2.34 -16.45
C THR A 57 -9.62 2.52 -15.72
N ARG A 58 -10.75 2.12 -16.33
CA ARG A 58 -12.07 2.15 -15.67
C ARG A 58 -12.12 1.26 -14.44
N ALA A 59 -11.59 0.05 -14.53
CA ALA A 59 -11.52 -0.89 -13.40
C ALA A 59 -10.67 -0.33 -12.26
N ALA A 60 -9.48 0.19 -12.57
CA ALA A 60 -8.59 0.81 -11.58
C ALA A 60 -9.26 2.01 -10.88
N LEU A 61 -9.98 2.84 -11.63
CA LEU A 61 -10.73 3.96 -11.07
C LEU A 61 -11.88 3.49 -10.17
N ALA A 62 -12.64 2.48 -10.58
CA ALA A 62 -13.70 1.91 -9.76
C ALA A 62 -13.16 1.35 -8.44
N THR A 63 -12.01 0.67 -8.47
CA THR A 63 -11.32 0.19 -7.26
C THR A 63 -10.88 1.34 -6.36
N LEU A 64 -10.26 2.39 -6.93
CA LEU A 64 -9.86 3.57 -6.17
C LEU A 64 -11.04 4.19 -5.40
N LEU A 65 -12.17 4.37 -6.07
CA LEU A 65 -13.37 4.96 -5.48
C LEU A 65 -13.97 4.08 -4.39
N ALA A 66 -14.04 2.76 -4.62
CA ALA A 66 -14.52 1.82 -3.62
C ALA A 66 -13.63 1.79 -2.37
N GLU A 67 -12.30 1.80 -2.55
CA GLU A 67 -11.34 1.83 -1.44
C GLU A 67 -11.39 3.14 -0.66
N LYS A 68 -11.56 4.29 -1.33
CA LYS A 68 -11.79 5.59 -0.67
C LYS A 68 -13.10 5.63 0.12
N ALA A 69 -14.18 5.15 -0.48
CA ALA A 69 -15.49 5.08 0.17
C ALA A 69 -15.47 4.17 1.41
N ALA A 70 -14.72 3.07 1.37
CA ALA A 70 -14.52 2.18 2.52
C ALA A 70 -13.77 2.85 3.69
N LEU A 71 -13.00 3.91 3.41
CA LEU A 71 -12.37 4.76 4.43
C LEU A 71 -13.27 5.93 4.88
N GLY A 72 -14.49 6.04 4.35
CA GLY A 72 -15.42 7.13 4.63
C GLY A 72 -15.06 8.44 3.91
N VAL A 73 -14.12 8.40 2.95
CA VAL A 73 -13.74 9.58 2.18
C VAL A 73 -14.70 9.74 1.00
N ARG A 74 -15.41 10.87 0.98
CA ARG A 74 -16.25 11.27 -0.15
C ARG A 74 -15.41 12.06 -1.15
N ASP A 75 -15.67 11.84 -2.44
CA ASP A 75 -15.03 12.62 -3.49
C ASP A 75 -15.33 14.11 -3.29
N GLY A 76 -14.28 14.94 -3.24
CA GLY A 76 -14.37 16.38 -3.03
C GLY A 76 -14.01 16.89 -1.63
N GLU A 77 -13.89 16.03 -0.60
CA GLU A 77 -13.50 16.46 0.76
C GLU A 77 -11.97 16.47 1.01
N GLU A 78 -11.16 15.90 0.10
CA GLU A 78 -9.69 15.81 0.25
C GLU A 78 -8.98 17.17 0.26
N ALA A 79 -9.60 18.25 -0.25
CA ALA A 79 -8.99 19.57 -0.35
C ALA A 79 -9.30 20.52 0.83
N ALA A 80 -10.30 20.21 1.65
CA ALA A 80 -10.77 21.15 2.70
C ALA A 80 -9.83 21.27 3.91
N GLY A 81 -8.79 20.43 4.02
CA GLY A 81 -7.80 20.46 5.11
C GLY A 81 -6.46 21.09 4.75
N ALA A 82 -6.26 21.56 3.52
CA ALA A 82 -4.97 22.08 3.04
C ALA A 82 -4.90 23.62 2.95
N SER A 83 -5.97 24.32 3.35
CA SER A 83 -6.02 25.78 3.37
C SER A 83 -6.09 26.29 4.81
N ASP A 84 -4.96 26.24 5.52
CA ASP A 84 -4.67 27.20 6.59
C ASP A 84 -3.16 27.30 6.86
N PRO A 85 -2.39 28.12 6.13
CA PRO A 85 -1.27 28.80 6.72
C PRO A 85 -1.83 30.00 7.51
N ALA A 86 -1.97 29.81 8.81
CA ALA A 86 -2.09 30.92 9.74
C ALA A 86 -0.80 31.76 9.69
N ASP A 87 -0.87 32.95 9.08
CA ASP A 87 -0.32 34.22 9.59
C ASP A 87 -0.83 35.40 8.73
#